data_AF-A0A699Z7F3-F1
#
_entry.id   AF-A0A699Z7F3-F1
#
_cell.length_a   1.000
_cell.length_b   1.000
_cell.length_c   1.000
_cell.angle_alpha   90.00
_cell.angle_beta   90.00
_cell.angle_gamma   90.00
#
_symmetry.space_group_name_H-M   'P 1'
#
loop_
_entity.id
_entity.type
_entity.pdbx_description
1 polymer ?
#
loop_
_entity_poly.entity_id
_entity_poly.type
_entity_poly.pdbx_seq_one_letter_code
_entity_poly.pdbx_strand_id
1 'polypeptide(L)'
;MNTSSTRKRKAGVRDRPQPAQQEKEEFENRLRQRDEQRTKKMAEDASALTKAELREEKKRKYETEDEKKALLPVLRDISRQEYLKKREDAKLDEIRDELEDAKYLFEGVELTEKEKADLRYKQQVYDLAMERKRQLEAIHEDGYHMPDSYDQPEKQSA
;
A
#
# COMPACT_ATOMS: atom_id res chain seq x y z
N MET A 1 7.08 -49.43 57.37
CA MET A 1 6.43 -48.11 57.10
C MET A 1 7.49 -47.15 56.62
N ASN A 2 7.34 -46.65 55.40
CA ASN A 2 8.27 -45.72 54.74
C ASN A 2 8.22 -44.34 55.38
N THR A 3 9.35 -43.63 55.45
CA THR A 3 9.50 -42.26 54.93
C THR A 3 10.98 -41.86 54.93
N SER A 4 11.54 -41.76 53.74
CA SER A 4 12.84 -41.17 53.44
C SER A 4 12.64 -39.80 52.78
N SER A 5 13.65 -38.93 52.88
CA SER A 5 13.82 -37.64 52.16
C SER A 5 13.24 -36.42 52.91
N THR A 6 13.90 -35.28 53.10
CA THR A 6 15.09 -34.73 52.43
C THR A 6 15.74 -33.61 53.28
N ARG A 7 17.07 -33.53 53.17
CA ARG A 7 17.98 -32.57 53.80
C ARG A 7 17.93 -31.20 53.10
N LYS A 8 17.35 -30.16 53.72
CA LYS A 8 17.40 -28.78 53.21
C LYS A 8 18.75 -28.15 53.51
N ARG A 9 19.66 -28.15 52.53
CA ARG A 9 20.91 -27.36 52.58
C ARG A 9 20.56 -25.89 52.37
N LYS A 10 20.90 -25.02 53.35
CA LYS A 10 20.99 -23.57 53.16
C LYS A 10 22.05 -23.30 52.09
N ALA A 11 21.63 -22.86 50.90
CA ALA A 11 22.54 -22.27 49.93
C ALA A 11 22.85 -20.84 50.37
N GLY A 12 24.14 -20.53 50.51
CA GLY A 12 24.63 -19.22 50.88
C GLY A 12 24.13 -18.13 49.94
N VAL A 13 23.64 -17.05 50.53
CA VAL A 13 23.49 -15.75 49.87
C VAL A 13 24.91 -15.31 49.52
N ARG A 14 25.31 -15.51 48.27
CA ARG A 14 26.49 -14.87 47.71
C ARG A 14 26.14 -13.40 47.58
N ASP A 15 26.76 -12.56 48.40
CA ASP A 15 26.74 -11.10 48.25
C ASP A 15 27.13 -10.78 46.80
N ARG A 16 26.12 -10.39 46.01
CA ARG A 16 26.33 -9.88 44.66
C ARG A 16 27.02 -8.52 44.84
N PRO A 17 28.18 -8.27 44.23
CA PRO A 17 28.89 -7.01 44.42
C PRO A 17 27.96 -5.86 44.06
N GLN A 18 27.76 -4.93 45.00
CA GLN A 18 26.98 -3.68 44.89
C GLN A 18 27.08 -2.98 43.51
N PRO A 19 28.25 -2.86 42.86
CA PRO A 19 28.33 -2.23 41.52
C PRO A 19 27.52 -2.97 40.44
N ALA A 20 27.37 -4.30 40.54
CA ALA A 20 26.60 -5.08 39.57
C ALA A 20 25.07 -4.93 39.71
N GLN A 21 24.59 -4.27 40.77
CA GLN A 21 23.19 -3.87 40.92
C GLN A 21 22.98 -2.45 40.38
N GLN A 22 23.91 -1.55 40.66
CA GLN A 22 23.90 -0.18 40.15
C GLN A 22 23.94 -0.14 38.62
N GLU A 23 24.81 -0.93 37.99
CA GLU A 23 24.86 -1.04 36.52
C GLU A 23 23.55 -1.56 35.91
N LYS A 24 22.81 -2.42 36.63
CA LYS A 24 21.52 -2.94 36.17
C LYS A 24 20.43 -1.90 36.31
N GLU A 25 20.39 -1.19 37.42
CA GLU A 25 19.45 -0.11 37.65
C GLU A 25 19.67 1.04 36.65
N GLU A 26 20.93 1.37 36.34
CA GLU A 26 21.28 2.35 35.30
C GLU A 26 20.85 1.89 33.91
N PHE A 27 21.00 0.60 33.59
CA PHE A 27 20.55 0.04 32.32
C PHE A 27 19.02 0.02 32.22
N GLU A 28 18.32 -0.36 33.29
CA GLU A 28 16.86 -0.33 33.35
C GLU A 28 16.32 1.10 33.21
N ASN A 29 16.92 2.08 33.86
CA ASN A 29 16.53 3.49 33.72
C ASN A 29 16.74 3.99 32.29
N ARG A 30 17.85 3.60 31.64
CA ARG A 30 18.12 3.95 30.24
C ARG A 30 17.12 3.29 29.28
N LEU A 31 16.72 2.06 29.56
CA LEU A 31 15.71 1.35 28.76
C LEU A 31 14.33 2.01 28.93
N ARG A 32 13.92 2.31 30.16
CA ARG A 32 12.68 3.03 30.45
C ARG A 32 12.63 4.40 29.79
N GLN A 33 13.69 5.19 29.88
CA GLN A 33 13.76 6.50 29.22
C GLN A 33 13.68 6.37 27.69
N ARG A 34 14.31 5.36 27.09
CA ARG A 34 14.20 5.09 25.65
C ARG A 34 12.75 4.75 25.26
N ASP A 35 12.09 3.91 26.05
CA ASP A 35 10.72 3.48 25.79
C ASP A 35 9.71 4.62 26.03
N GLU A 36 9.91 5.44 27.06
CA GLU A 36 9.12 6.65 27.32
C GLU A 36 9.28 7.70 26.22
N GLN A 37 10.50 7.95 25.75
CA GLN A 37 10.74 8.86 24.63
C GLN A 37 10.12 8.35 23.33
N ARG A 38 10.12 7.04 23.10
CA ARG A 38 9.49 6.42 21.92
C ARG A 38 7.97 6.50 21.98
N THR A 39 7.37 6.24 23.14
CA THR A 39 5.91 6.31 23.31
C THR A 39 5.39 7.75 23.37
N LYS A 40 6.15 8.70 23.95
CA LYS A 40 5.80 10.12 23.94
C LYS A 40 5.83 10.73 22.54
N LYS A 41 6.82 10.39 21.70
CA LYS A 41 6.83 10.80 20.29
C LYS A 41 5.62 10.27 19.52
N MET A 42 5.22 9.03 19.77
CA MET A 42 4.02 8.46 19.15
C MET A 42 2.72 9.14 19.63
N ALA A 43 2.69 9.69 20.86
CA ALA A 43 1.54 10.44 21.37
C ALA A 43 1.47 11.88 20.83
N GLU A 44 2.62 12.52 20.60
CA GLU A 44 2.71 13.84 19.95
C GLU A 44 2.34 13.77 18.46
N ASP A 45 2.73 12.70 17.75
CA ASP A 45 2.28 12.43 16.37
C ASP A 45 0.79 12.03 16.28
N ALA A 46 0.17 11.62 17.40
CA ALA A 46 -1.25 11.26 17.50
C ALA A 46 -2.17 12.46 17.84
N SER A 47 -1.64 13.69 17.96
CA SER A 47 -2.47 14.90 18.05
C SER A 47 -3.08 15.29 16.70
N ALA A 48 -2.63 14.68 15.60
CA ALA A 48 -3.43 14.54 14.39
C ALA A 48 -4.39 13.36 14.62
N LEU A 49 -5.70 13.64 14.66
CA LEU A 49 -6.80 12.66 14.74
C LEU A 49 -6.36 11.26 14.32
N THR A 50 -6.49 10.28 15.22
CA THR A 50 -6.12 8.90 14.88
C THR A 50 -6.83 8.50 13.59
N LYS A 51 -6.20 7.68 12.74
CA LYS A 51 -6.77 7.25 11.45
C LYS A 51 -8.19 6.68 11.57
N ALA A 52 -8.56 6.20 12.76
CA ALA A 52 -9.91 5.78 13.11
C ALA A 52 -10.88 6.96 13.28
N GLU A 53 -10.52 8.00 14.05
CA GLU A 53 -11.34 9.20 14.26
C GLU A 53 -11.52 10.00 12.97
N LEU A 54 -10.48 10.13 12.13
CA LEU A 54 -10.60 10.79 10.82
C LEU A 54 -11.56 10.04 9.88
N ARG A 55 -11.59 8.70 9.95
CA ARG A 55 -12.55 7.87 9.21
C ARG A 55 -13.96 8.01 9.78
N GLU A 56 -14.09 8.12 11.09
CA GLU A 56 -15.38 8.33 11.75
C GLU A 56 -15.94 9.71 11.39
N GLU A 57 -15.15 10.79 11.48
CA GLU A 57 -15.55 12.13 11.02
C GLU A 57 -15.93 12.16 9.54
N LYS A 58 -15.18 11.48 8.66
CA LYS A 58 -15.56 11.39 7.24
C LYS A 58 -16.87 10.64 7.01
N LYS A 59 -17.21 9.67 7.87
CA LYS A 59 -18.53 9.02 7.87
C LYS A 59 -19.61 9.94 8.44
N ARG A 60 -19.26 10.76 9.43
CA ARG A 60 -20.17 11.76 10.03
C ARG A 60 -20.55 12.88 9.07
N LYS A 61 -19.65 13.25 8.15
CA LYS A 61 -19.90 14.27 7.11
C LYS A 61 -20.95 13.89 6.05
N TYR A 62 -21.44 12.66 6.04
CA TYR A 62 -22.50 12.18 5.13
C TYR A 62 -23.66 11.56 5.91
N GLU A 63 -23.99 12.12 7.08
CA GLU A 63 -24.94 11.53 8.02
C GLU A 63 -26.39 11.57 7.56
N THR A 64 -26.79 12.58 6.78
CA THR A 64 -28.19 12.69 6.35
C THR A 64 -28.47 11.85 5.11
N GLU A 65 -29.65 11.20 5.08
CA GLU A 65 -30.06 10.36 3.95
C GLU A 65 -30.20 11.17 2.64
N ASP A 66 -30.51 12.46 2.74
CA ASP A 66 -30.68 13.32 1.59
C ASP A 66 -29.34 13.75 0.97
N GLU A 67 -28.31 14.02 1.78
CA GLU A 67 -26.93 14.24 1.28
C GLU A 67 -26.38 13.00 0.59
N LYS A 68 -26.62 11.81 1.15
CA LYS A 68 -26.22 10.54 0.50
C LYS A 68 -26.89 10.41 -0.86
N LYS A 69 -28.20 10.64 -0.96
CA LYS A 69 -28.94 10.58 -2.24
C LYS A 69 -28.42 11.59 -3.26
N ALA A 70 -28.07 12.80 -2.83
CA ALA A 70 -27.49 13.82 -3.69
C ALA A 70 -26.08 13.43 -4.21
N LEU A 71 -25.30 12.71 -3.42
CA LEU A 71 -23.94 12.27 -3.78
C LEU A 71 -23.89 11.01 -4.64
N LEU A 72 -24.89 10.12 -4.53
CA LEU A 72 -24.99 8.89 -5.33
C LEU A 72 -24.73 9.06 -6.84
N PRO A 73 -25.30 10.05 -7.57
CA PRO A 73 -25.02 10.22 -8.99
C PRO A 73 -23.53 10.49 -9.26
N VAL A 74 -22.90 11.37 -8.48
CA VAL A 74 -21.48 11.70 -8.62
C VAL A 74 -20.62 10.47 -8.34
N LEU A 75 -20.93 9.70 -7.29
CA LEU A 75 -20.20 8.47 -6.98
C LEU A 75 -20.36 7.41 -8.09
N ARG A 76 -21.52 7.32 -8.73
CA ARG A 76 -21.74 6.44 -9.88
C ARG A 76 -20.89 6.85 -11.07
N ASP A 77 -20.78 8.14 -11.33
CA ASP A 77 -19.95 8.65 -12.43
C ASP A 77 -18.48 8.36 -12.20
N ILE A 78 -17.97 8.60 -10.99
CA ILE A 78 -16.58 8.27 -10.60
C ILE A 78 -16.34 6.76 -10.73
N SER A 79 -17.25 5.94 -10.18
CA SER A 79 -17.17 4.48 -10.28
C SER A 79 -17.16 4.00 -11.73
N ARG A 80 -18.00 4.60 -12.59
CA ARG A 80 -18.05 4.28 -14.01
C ARG A 80 -16.76 4.65 -14.73
N GLN A 81 -16.19 5.83 -14.44
CA GLN A 81 -14.90 6.24 -14.99
C GLN A 81 -13.78 5.26 -14.61
N GLU A 82 -13.71 4.84 -13.35
CA GLU A 82 -12.75 3.83 -12.92
C GLU A 82 -12.97 2.47 -13.56
N TYR A 83 -14.23 2.03 -13.68
CA TYR A 83 -14.55 0.77 -14.35
C TYR A 83 -14.13 0.81 -15.82
N LEU A 84 -14.38 1.91 -16.52
CA LEU A 84 -14.01 2.04 -17.93
C LEU A 84 -12.49 1.94 -18.12
N LYS A 85 -11.69 2.55 -17.24
CA LYS A 85 -10.22 2.39 -17.27
C LYS A 85 -9.81 0.92 -17.11
N LYS A 86 -10.32 0.24 -16.08
CA LYS A 86 -10.04 -1.19 -15.84
C LYS A 86 -10.53 -2.08 -16.99
N ARG A 87 -11.66 -1.72 -17.60
CA ARG A 87 -12.26 -2.45 -18.72
C ARG A 87 -11.47 -2.26 -20.01
N GLU A 88 -10.94 -1.07 -20.24
CA GLU A 88 -10.03 -0.78 -21.36
C GLU A 88 -8.77 -1.64 -21.24
N ASP A 89 -8.13 -1.65 -20.07
CA ASP A 89 -6.95 -2.48 -19.81
C ASP A 89 -7.23 -3.97 -20.04
N ALA A 90 -8.32 -4.50 -19.46
CA ALA A 90 -8.70 -5.89 -19.64
C ALA A 90 -8.97 -6.26 -21.11
N LYS A 91 -9.49 -5.32 -21.93
CA LYS A 91 -9.71 -5.56 -23.35
C LYS A 91 -8.44 -5.50 -24.17
N LEU A 92 -7.47 -4.66 -23.79
CA LEU A 92 -6.14 -4.66 -24.42
C LEU A 92 -5.40 -5.96 -24.14
N ASP A 93 -5.47 -6.45 -22.90
CA ASP A 93 -4.88 -7.73 -22.52
C ASP A 93 -5.52 -8.90 -23.29
N GLU A 94 -6.86 -8.92 -23.41
CA GLU A 94 -7.56 -9.94 -24.21
C GLU A 94 -7.13 -9.95 -25.69
N ILE A 95 -7.00 -8.77 -26.32
CA ILE A 95 -6.52 -8.68 -27.71
C ILE A 95 -5.06 -9.14 -27.82
N ARG A 96 -4.23 -8.79 -26.84
CA ARG A 96 -2.83 -9.22 -26.80
C ARG A 96 -2.74 -10.74 -26.71
N ASP A 97 -3.48 -11.35 -25.81
CA ASP A 97 -3.53 -12.80 -25.62
C ASP A 97 -4.02 -13.49 -26.90
N GLU A 98 -5.08 -12.97 -27.54
CA GLU A 98 -5.54 -13.49 -28.84
C GLU A 98 -4.46 -13.44 -29.92
N LEU A 99 -3.65 -12.37 -29.96
CA LEU A 99 -2.55 -12.22 -30.91
C LEU A 99 -1.37 -13.15 -30.59
N GLU A 100 -1.06 -13.36 -29.31
CA GLU A 100 -0.03 -14.31 -28.86
C GLU A 100 -0.45 -15.76 -29.16
N ASP A 101 -1.69 -16.11 -28.86
CA ASP A 101 -2.28 -17.41 -29.18
C ASP A 101 -2.25 -17.66 -30.69
N ALA A 102 -2.66 -16.68 -31.51
CA ALA A 102 -2.63 -16.82 -32.96
C ALA A 102 -1.22 -17.10 -33.50
N LYS A 103 -0.19 -16.47 -32.92
CA LYS A 103 1.21 -16.74 -33.31
C LYS A 103 1.61 -18.18 -33.03
N TYR A 104 1.21 -18.72 -31.88
CA TYR A 104 1.55 -20.09 -31.47
C TYR A 104 0.69 -21.15 -32.19
N LEU A 105 -0.62 -20.93 -32.29
CA LEU A 105 -1.57 -21.89 -32.87
C LEU A 105 -1.42 -22.05 -34.38
N PHE A 106 -1.08 -20.97 -35.08
CA PHE A 106 -0.97 -20.94 -36.55
C PHE A 106 0.47 -20.93 -37.05
N GLU A 107 1.44 -21.20 -36.16
CA GLU A 107 2.84 -21.34 -36.57
C GLU A 107 2.98 -22.51 -37.57
N GLY A 108 3.53 -22.22 -38.76
CA GLY A 108 3.72 -23.23 -39.80
C GLY A 108 2.47 -23.62 -40.60
N VAL A 109 1.32 -22.98 -40.36
CA VAL A 109 0.08 -23.19 -41.12
C VAL A 109 -0.10 -22.06 -42.15
N GLU A 110 -0.47 -22.41 -43.39
CA GLU A 110 -0.82 -21.41 -44.39
C GLU A 110 -2.20 -20.81 -44.09
N LEU A 111 -2.21 -19.59 -43.57
CA LEU A 111 -3.43 -18.81 -43.36
C LEU A 111 -4.00 -18.32 -44.70
N THR A 112 -5.33 -18.25 -44.76
CA THR A 112 -6.04 -17.62 -45.87
C THR A 112 -5.81 -16.11 -45.87
N GLU A 113 -6.00 -15.46 -47.02
CA GLU A 113 -5.84 -14.00 -47.13
C GLU A 113 -6.79 -13.22 -46.21
N LYS A 114 -7.98 -13.77 -45.93
CA LYS A 114 -8.94 -13.18 -44.98
C LYS A 114 -8.42 -13.24 -43.56
N GLU A 115 -7.95 -14.40 -43.10
CA GLU A 115 -7.41 -14.57 -41.75
C GLU A 115 -6.16 -13.69 -41.52
N LYS A 116 -5.29 -13.57 -42.53
CA LYS A 116 -4.16 -12.64 -42.48
C LYS A 116 -4.61 -11.19 -42.35
N ALA A 117 -5.64 -10.78 -43.09
CA ALA A 117 -6.18 -9.43 -43.01
C ALA A 117 -6.80 -9.15 -41.62
N ASP A 118 -7.53 -10.12 -41.07
CA ASP A 118 -8.15 -10.01 -39.75
C ASP A 118 -7.09 -9.91 -38.65
N LEU A 119 -6.04 -10.73 -38.69
CA LEU A 119 -4.91 -10.64 -37.73
C LEU A 119 -4.18 -9.30 -37.83
N ARG A 120 -3.94 -8.79 -39.04
CA ARG A 120 -3.34 -7.47 -39.24
C ARG A 120 -4.22 -6.36 -38.67
N TYR A 121 -5.53 -6.43 -38.89
CA TYR A 121 -6.46 -5.46 -38.36
C TYR A 121 -6.48 -5.47 -36.82
N LYS A 122 -6.52 -6.66 -36.19
CA LYS A 122 -6.42 -6.78 -34.72
C LYS A 122 -5.13 -6.18 -34.18
N GLN A 123 -4.00 -6.45 -34.82
CA GLN A 123 -2.71 -5.87 -34.44
C GLN A 123 -2.73 -4.34 -34.55
N GLN A 124 -3.25 -3.79 -35.65
CA GLN A 124 -3.36 -2.34 -35.83
C GLN A 124 -4.25 -1.68 -34.77
N VAL A 125 -5.38 -2.31 -34.43
CA VAL A 125 -6.27 -1.82 -33.38
C VAL A 125 -5.57 -1.83 -32.01
N TYR A 126 -4.85 -2.90 -31.70
CA TYR A 126 -4.06 -3.01 -30.47
C TYR A 126 -2.99 -1.91 -30.38
N ASP A 127 -2.21 -1.73 -31.44
CA ASP A 127 -1.13 -0.74 -31.48
C ASP A 127 -1.68 0.68 -31.32
N LEU A 128 -2.74 1.03 -32.05
CA LEU A 128 -3.38 2.34 -31.97
C LEU A 128 -3.94 2.62 -30.56
N ALA A 129 -4.55 1.61 -29.93
CA ALA A 129 -5.09 1.76 -28.59
C ALA A 129 -3.98 1.90 -27.52
N MET A 130 -2.88 1.16 -27.66
CA MET A 130 -1.69 1.30 -26.81
C MET A 130 -1.02 2.66 -26.97
N GLU A 131 -0.90 3.18 -28.19
CA GLU A 131 -0.38 4.53 -28.45
C GLU A 131 -1.25 5.59 -27.78
N ARG A 132 -2.57 5.49 -27.91
CA ARG A 132 -3.51 6.39 -27.24
C ARG A 132 -3.33 6.35 -25.72
N LYS A 133 -3.21 5.16 -25.12
CA LYS A 133 -3.00 5.01 -23.67
C LYS A 133 -1.71 5.72 -23.24
N ARG A 134 -0.60 5.50 -23.95
CA ARG A 134 0.68 6.17 -23.68
C ARG A 134 0.58 7.69 -23.77
N GLN A 135 -0.13 8.21 -24.76
CA GLN A 135 -0.34 9.66 -24.90
C GLN A 135 -1.12 10.25 -23.72
N LEU A 136 -2.14 9.53 -23.22
CA LEU A 136 -2.91 9.96 -22.06
C LEU A 136 -2.07 9.93 -20.77
N GLU A 137 -1.21 8.93 -20.60
CA GLU A 137 -0.27 8.84 -19.48
C GLU A 137 0.75 9.97 -19.52
N ALA A 138 1.34 10.27 -20.69
CA ALA A 138 2.28 11.37 -20.85
C ALA A 138 1.65 12.75 -20.52
N ILE A 139 0.41 13.00 -20.97
CA ILE A 139 -0.32 14.23 -20.62
C ILE A 139 -0.55 14.34 -19.11
N HIS A 140 -0.79 13.21 -18.45
CA HIS A 140 -0.98 13.19 -17.00
C HIS A 140 0.33 13.49 -16.25
N GLU A 141 1.46 12.97 -16.73
CA GLU A 141 2.80 13.22 -16.16
C GLU A 141 3.28 14.66 -16.38
N ASP A 142 3.03 15.24 -17.56
CA ASP A 142 3.40 16.62 -17.90
C ASP A 142 2.47 17.68 -17.24
N GLY A 143 1.43 17.24 -16.53
CA GLY A 143 0.48 18.09 -15.84
C GLY A 143 1.06 18.76 -14.59
N TYR A 144 0.42 19.85 -14.14
CA TYR A 144 0.80 20.52 -12.90
C TYR A 144 0.60 19.60 -11.69
N HIS A 145 1.71 19.17 -11.08
CA HIS A 145 1.73 18.44 -9.82
C HIS A 145 1.91 19.41 -8.64
N MET A 146 0.96 19.43 -7.70
CA MET A 146 1.14 20.13 -6.43
C MET A 146 2.23 19.42 -5.61
N PRO A 147 3.26 20.13 -5.13
CA PRO A 147 4.28 19.55 -4.26
C PRO A 147 3.68 18.94 -2.99
N ASP A 148 4.15 17.76 -2.59
CA ASP A 148 3.61 16.99 -1.46
C ASP A 148 3.79 17.68 -0.09
N SER A 149 4.68 18.68 0.03
CA SER A 149 4.77 19.55 1.22
C SER A 149 5.53 20.85 0.91
N TYR A 150 4.98 21.98 1.35
CA TYR A 150 5.67 23.30 1.31
C TYR A 150 6.65 23.50 2.48
N ASP A 151 6.61 22.63 3.50
CA ASP A 151 7.23 22.86 4.81
C ASP A 151 8.52 22.07 5.09
N GLN A 152 9.10 21.39 4.10
CA GLN A 152 10.42 20.76 4.30
C GLN A 152 11.53 21.73 3.89
N PRO A 153 12.38 22.22 4.81
CA PRO A 153 13.55 23.01 4.42
C PRO A 153 14.45 22.12 3.58
N GLU A 154 14.73 22.58 2.36
CA GLU A 154 15.61 21.92 1.41
C GLU A 154 16.89 21.46 2.11
N LYS A 155 17.11 20.15 2.17
CA LYS A 155 18.41 19.62 2.57
C LYS A 155 19.37 19.93 1.43
N GLN A 156 20.06 21.05 1.53
CA GLN A 156 21.23 21.35 0.72
C GLN A 156 22.23 20.19 0.91
N SER A 157 22.41 19.39 -0.14
CA SER A 157 23.49 18.41 -0.22
C SER A 157 24.81 19.18 -0.32
N ALA A 158 25.66 19.02 0.70
CA ALA A 158 27.06 19.41 0.68
C ALA A 158 27.90 18.42 -0.14
#